data_AF-A0A524JFK7-F1
#
_entry.id   AF-A0A524JFK7-F1
#
_cell.length_a   1.000
_cell.length_b   1.000
_cell.length_c   1.000
_cell.angle_alpha   90.00
_cell.angle_beta   90.00
_cell.angle_gamma   90.00
#
_symmetry.space_group_name_H-M   'P 1'
#
loop_
_entity.id
_entity.type
_entity.pdbx_description
1 polymer ?
#
loop_
_entity_poly.entity_id
_entity_poly.type
_entity_poly.pdbx_seq_one_letter_code
_entity_poly.pdbx_strand_id
1 'polypeptide(L)'
;MNELTDEQLLTLYENKVELAQDDIEFADYVWQLYCSDNPIRLENLTDFEQYQFPYLSEVLHAQLRRFPTIKNGLNEMENNILRQAMERKPENKKIFMDALLQNQGVLGFGDTQYERAIGRLKPLFMSFNPVKLSKKGREILAGKTSYYSYIRENDVYLGGALKYNFLFNTDNNKILKL
;
A
#
# COMPACT_ATOMS: atom_id res chain seq x y z
N MET A 1 -18.79 -0.41 -2.95
CA MET A 1 -20.24 -0.15 -2.85
C MET A 1 -20.97 -0.42 -4.17
N ASN A 2 -20.44 0.00 -5.33
CA ASN A 2 -21.06 -0.28 -6.63
C ASN A 2 -20.98 -1.76 -7.11
N GLU A 3 -20.42 -2.65 -6.29
CA GLU A 3 -20.27 -4.08 -6.60
C GLU A 3 -21.27 -4.96 -5.84
N LEU A 4 -22.04 -4.37 -4.91
CA LEU A 4 -23.04 -5.06 -4.12
C LEU A 4 -24.44 -4.76 -4.68
N THR A 5 -25.32 -5.77 -4.67
CA THR A 5 -26.74 -5.56 -4.99
C THR A 5 -27.46 -4.90 -3.82
N ASP A 6 -28.63 -4.33 -4.08
CA ASP A 6 -29.47 -3.70 -3.06
C ASP A 6 -29.83 -4.69 -1.94
N GLU A 7 -30.09 -5.96 -2.27
CA GLU A 7 -30.39 -7.01 -1.30
C GLU A 7 -29.19 -7.33 -0.39
N GLN A 8 -27.97 -7.34 -0.95
CA GLN A 8 -26.74 -7.55 -0.18
C GLN A 8 -26.49 -6.39 0.78
N LEU A 9 -26.71 -5.15 0.32
CA LEU A 9 -26.59 -3.96 1.16
C LEU A 9 -27.60 -3.96 2.31
N LEU A 10 -28.86 -4.31 2.02
CA LEU A 10 -29.89 -4.42 3.05
C LEU A 10 -29.52 -5.48 4.10
N THR A 11 -29.06 -6.65 3.64
CA THR A 11 -28.60 -7.74 4.52
C THR A 11 -27.47 -7.27 5.44
N LEU A 12 -26.47 -6.55 4.90
CA LEU A 12 -25.36 -6.02 5.72
C LEU A 12 -25.83 -4.98 6.73
N TYR A 13 -26.79 -4.13 6.36
CA TYR A 13 -27.34 -3.10 7.25
C TYR A 13 -28.17 -3.72 8.39
N GLU A 14 -28.95 -4.75 8.10
CA GLU A 14 -29.71 -5.51 9.09
C GLU A 14 -28.79 -6.28 10.05
N ASN A 15 -27.68 -6.83 9.55
CA ASN A 15 -26.67 -7.56 10.33
C ASN A 15 -25.49 -6.67 10.78
N LYS A 16 -25.71 -5.36 10.91
CA LYS A 16 -24.65 -4.44 11.37
C LYS A 16 -24.20 -4.80 12.78
N VAL A 17 -22.91 -4.60 13.04
CA VAL A 17 -22.33 -4.79 14.37
C VAL A 17 -22.48 -3.50 15.16
N GLU A 18 -23.07 -3.60 16.36
CA GLU A 18 -23.14 -2.50 17.31
C GLU A 18 -21.83 -2.45 18.10
N LEU A 19 -21.20 -1.27 18.16
CA LEU A 19 -19.93 -1.08 18.84
C LEU A 19 -20.16 -0.80 20.33
N ALA A 20 -19.40 -1.48 21.19
CA ALA A 20 -19.35 -1.18 22.61
C ALA A 20 -18.46 0.05 22.88
N GLN A 21 -18.52 0.56 24.12
CA GLN A 21 -17.64 1.65 24.54
C GLN A 21 -16.15 1.28 24.37
N ASP A 22 -15.77 0.06 24.72
CA ASP A 22 -14.39 -0.43 24.59
C ASP A 22 -13.93 -0.46 23.11
N ASP A 23 -14.81 -0.79 22.17
CA ASP A 23 -14.52 -0.73 20.72
C ASP A 23 -14.23 0.71 20.27
N ILE A 24 -15.03 1.67 20.75
CA ILE A 24 -14.87 3.09 20.42
C ILE A 24 -13.54 3.61 20.98
N GLU A 25 -13.21 3.27 22.23
CA GLU A 25 -11.94 3.66 22.86
C GLU A 25 -10.73 3.04 22.16
N PHE A 26 -10.82 1.78 21.75
CA PHE A 26 -9.79 1.13 20.96
C PHE A 26 -9.62 1.78 19.58
N ALA A 27 -10.71 2.11 18.90
CA ALA A 27 -10.66 2.82 17.62
C ALA A 27 -10.01 4.20 17.76
N ASP A 28 -10.34 4.95 18.80
CA ASP A 28 -9.70 6.24 19.11
C ASP A 28 -8.21 6.07 19.40
N TYR A 29 -7.83 5.07 20.20
CA TYR A 29 -6.42 4.76 20.46
C TYR A 29 -5.65 4.45 19.17
N VAL A 30 -6.17 3.57 18.32
CA VAL A 30 -5.53 3.22 17.03
C VAL A 30 -5.43 4.45 16.12
N TRP A 31 -6.47 5.29 16.10
CA TRP A 31 -6.46 6.53 15.34
C TRP A 31 -5.37 7.50 15.82
N GLN A 32 -5.21 7.68 17.12
CA GLN A 32 -4.14 8.49 17.70
C GLN A 32 -2.75 7.96 17.32
N LEU A 33 -2.54 6.64 17.33
CA LEU A 33 -1.28 6.05 16.88
C LEU A 33 -1.03 6.29 15.40
N TYR A 34 -2.06 6.15 14.56
CA TYR A 34 -1.98 6.40 13.13
C TYR A 34 -1.64 7.86 12.82
N CYS A 35 -2.22 8.79 13.57
CA CYS A 35 -1.94 10.22 13.47
C CYS A 35 -0.62 10.65 14.13
N SER A 36 0.07 9.75 14.84
CA SER A 36 1.37 10.04 15.43
C SER A 36 2.49 10.01 14.37
N ASP A 37 3.64 10.62 14.71
CA ASP A 37 4.82 10.65 13.85
C ASP A 37 5.65 9.36 13.89
N ASN A 38 5.24 8.37 14.70
CA ASN A 38 5.96 7.12 14.93
C ASN A 38 5.13 5.88 14.53
N PRO A 39 5.25 5.42 13.28
CA PRO A 39 4.49 4.29 12.75
C PRO A 39 4.90 2.94 13.38
N ILE A 40 6.05 2.86 14.07
CA ILE A 40 6.47 1.65 14.80
C ILE A 40 5.48 1.32 15.92
N ARG A 41 4.73 2.31 16.43
CA ARG A 41 3.68 2.06 17.42
C ARG A 41 2.51 1.24 16.85
N LEU A 42 2.21 1.40 15.56
CA LEU A 42 1.19 0.58 14.88
C LEU A 42 1.65 -0.86 14.67
N GLU A 43 2.95 -1.09 14.49
CA GLU A 43 3.52 -2.44 14.34
C GLU A 43 3.29 -3.31 15.58
N ASN A 44 3.33 -2.72 16.77
CA ASN A 44 3.26 -3.43 18.04
C ASN A 44 1.83 -3.65 18.56
N LEU A 45 0.80 -3.27 17.79
CA LEU A 45 -0.59 -3.46 18.18
C LEU A 45 -0.98 -4.94 17.99
N THR A 46 -1.60 -5.57 19.00
CA THR A 46 -1.88 -7.02 18.97
C THR A 46 -3.28 -7.41 19.46
N ASP A 47 -3.98 -6.55 20.19
CA ASP A 47 -5.27 -6.86 20.83
C ASP A 47 -6.49 -6.83 19.90
N PHE A 48 -6.31 -6.92 18.58
CA PHE A 48 -7.40 -6.79 17.60
C PHE A 48 -8.57 -7.75 17.81
N GLU A 49 -8.29 -8.98 18.26
CA GLU A 49 -9.30 -10.03 18.46
C GLU A 49 -10.26 -9.72 19.62
N GLN A 50 -9.93 -8.73 20.46
CA GLN A 50 -10.78 -8.30 21.58
C GLN A 50 -11.88 -7.31 21.15
N TYR A 51 -11.85 -6.83 19.91
CA TYR A 51 -12.70 -5.74 19.42
C TYR A 51 -13.40 -6.09 18.10
N GLN A 52 -14.46 -5.34 17.76
CA GLN A 52 -15.33 -5.58 16.61
C GLN A 52 -14.76 -5.07 15.26
N PHE A 53 -13.44 -5.08 15.07
CA PHE A 53 -12.78 -4.56 13.86
C PHE A 53 -12.04 -5.65 13.07
N PRO A 54 -12.76 -6.56 12.38
CA PRO A 54 -12.18 -7.75 11.76
C PRO A 54 -11.13 -7.45 10.67
N TYR A 55 -11.16 -6.26 10.07
CA TYR A 55 -10.25 -5.86 9.00
C TYR A 55 -9.09 -4.97 9.46
N LEU A 56 -9.08 -4.51 10.71
CA LEU A 56 -8.17 -3.45 11.15
C LEU A 56 -6.71 -3.91 11.13
N SER A 57 -6.43 -5.13 11.60
CA SER A 57 -5.08 -5.70 11.57
C SER A 57 -4.51 -5.74 10.14
N GLU A 58 -5.28 -6.26 9.18
CA GLU A 58 -4.85 -6.36 7.78
C GLU A 58 -4.61 -4.98 7.15
N VAL A 59 -5.50 -4.02 7.40
CA VAL A 59 -5.38 -2.65 6.90
C VAL A 59 -4.15 -1.95 7.50
N LEU A 60 -3.85 -2.16 8.78
CA LEU A 60 -2.64 -1.61 9.40
C LEU A 60 -1.38 -2.23 8.81
N HIS A 61 -1.34 -3.54 8.58
CA HIS A 61 -0.23 -4.16 7.87
C HIS A 61 -0.06 -3.61 6.45
N ALA A 62 -1.15 -3.43 5.71
CA ALA A 62 -1.12 -2.81 4.39
C ALA A 62 -0.60 -1.37 4.44
N GLN A 63 -0.98 -0.61 5.48
CA GLN A 63 -0.47 0.74 5.72
C GLN A 63 1.05 0.75 5.95
N LEU A 64 1.58 -0.18 6.75
CA LEU A 64 3.03 -0.29 6.99
C LEU A 64 3.80 -0.65 5.71
N ARG A 65 3.20 -1.42 4.80
CA ARG A 65 3.81 -1.76 3.50
C ARG A 65 3.82 -0.61 2.48
N ARG A 66 3.17 0.52 2.79
CA ARG A 66 3.24 1.74 1.96
C ARG A 66 4.53 2.54 2.19
N PHE A 67 5.27 2.23 3.24
CA PHE A 67 6.63 2.75 3.43
C PHE A 67 7.61 2.09 2.44
N PRO A 68 8.64 2.83 1.99
CA PRO A 68 9.63 2.28 1.06
C PRO A 68 10.39 1.12 1.71
N THR A 69 10.66 0.07 0.93
CA THR A 69 11.36 -1.10 1.47
C THR A 69 12.87 -0.88 1.58
N ILE A 70 13.52 -1.56 2.55
CA ILE A 70 14.99 -1.60 2.64
C ILE A 70 15.59 -2.19 1.36
N LYS A 71 14.94 -3.23 0.82
CA LYS A 71 15.45 -4.04 -0.29
C LYS A 71 15.73 -3.22 -1.54
N ASN A 72 14.84 -2.31 -1.92
CA ASN A 72 15.00 -1.55 -3.16
C ASN A 72 14.43 -0.13 -3.13
N GLY A 73 13.99 0.38 -1.98
CA GLY A 73 13.52 1.74 -1.83
C GLY A 73 12.14 2.02 -2.43
N LEU A 74 11.45 1.01 -2.96
CA LEU A 74 10.07 1.09 -3.43
C LEU A 74 9.13 0.51 -2.38
N ASN A 75 7.90 1.02 -2.28
CA ASN A 75 6.85 0.43 -1.45
C ASN A 75 6.14 -0.74 -2.15
N GLU A 76 5.15 -1.36 -1.50
CA GLU A 76 4.43 -2.52 -2.05
C GLU A 76 3.70 -2.22 -3.38
N MET A 77 2.99 -1.09 -3.46
CA MET A 77 2.30 -0.65 -4.68
C MET A 77 3.30 -0.48 -5.84
N GLU A 78 4.40 0.23 -5.60
CA GLU A 78 5.43 0.53 -6.60
C GLU A 78 6.16 -0.74 -7.07
N ASN A 79 6.45 -1.67 -6.15
CA ASN A 79 6.97 -2.99 -6.50
C ASN A 79 5.98 -3.80 -7.33
N ASN A 80 4.69 -3.80 -6.96
CA ASN A 80 3.65 -4.48 -7.71
C ASN A 80 3.54 -3.92 -9.14
N ILE A 81 3.62 -2.59 -9.32
CA ILE A 81 3.64 -1.96 -10.65
C ILE A 81 4.74 -2.54 -11.53
N LEU A 82 5.99 -2.61 -11.03
CA LEU A 82 7.09 -3.19 -11.79
C LEU A 82 6.90 -4.70 -12.05
N ARG A 83 6.40 -5.44 -11.07
CA ARG A 83 6.14 -6.88 -11.17
C ARG A 83 5.11 -7.20 -12.25
N GLN A 84 3.94 -6.55 -12.21
CA GLN A 84 2.88 -6.74 -13.20
C GLN A 84 3.37 -6.40 -14.61
N ALA A 85 4.19 -5.35 -14.76
CA ALA A 85 4.79 -5.00 -16.05
C ALA A 85 5.74 -6.09 -16.57
N MET A 86 6.54 -6.70 -15.69
CA MET A 86 7.52 -7.73 -16.05
C MET A 86 6.87 -9.08 -16.37
N GLU A 87 5.91 -9.50 -15.55
CA GLU A 87 5.30 -10.84 -15.62
C GLU A 87 4.23 -10.92 -16.72
N ARG A 88 3.34 -9.92 -16.80
CA ARG A 88 2.22 -9.95 -17.76
C ARG A 88 2.58 -9.40 -19.14
N LYS A 89 3.64 -8.58 -19.24
CA LYS A 89 4.08 -7.90 -20.48
C LYS A 89 2.92 -7.26 -21.28
N PRO A 90 2.13 -6.35 -20.67
CA PRO A 90 0.94 -5.78 -21.32
C PRO A 90 1.25 -5.12 -22.67
N GLU A 91 0.34 -5.27 -23.62
CA GLU A 91 0.51 -4.71 -24.97
C GLU A 91 0.44 -3.18 -24.97
N ASN A 92 -0.24 -2.56 -24.00
CA ASN A 92 -0.35 -1.11 -23.90
C ASN A 92 -0.67 -0.66 -22.45
N LYS A 93 -0.64 0.65 -22.22
CA LYS A 93 -0.90 1.27 -20.92
C LYS A 93 -2.30 0.96 -20.37
N LYS A 94 -3.32 0.83 -21.22
CA LYS A 94 -4.70 0.56 -20.78
C LYS A 94 -4.79 -0.84 -20.16
N ILE A 95 -4.36 -1.87 -20.89
CA ILE A 95 -4.32 -3.25 -20.39
C ILE A 95 -3.47 -3.35 -19.12
N PHE A 96 -2.38 -2.57 -19.05
CA PHE A 96 -1.56 -2.52 -17.85
C PHE A 96 -2.31 -1.92 -16.65
N MET A 97 -3.07 -0.84 -16.84
CA MET A 97 -3.87 -0.24 -15.79
C MET A 97 -4.93 -1.22 -15.27
N ASP A 98 -5.66 -1.87 -16.19
CA ASP A 98 -6.67 -2.87 -15.83
C ASP A 98 -6.05 -4.00 -14.99
N ALA A 99 -4.86 -4.48 -15.38
CA ALA A 99 -4.13 -5.48 -14.61
C ALA A 99 -3.71 -4.98 -13.22
N LEU A 100 -3.29 -3.72 -13.07
CA LEU A 100 -2.94 -3.17 -11.76
C LEU A 100 -4.14 -3.09 -10.82
N LEU A 101 -5.28 -2.62 -11.33
CA LEU A 101 -6.52 -2.50 -10.56
C LEU A 101 -7.04 -3.86 -10.09
N GLN A 102 -6.90 -4.90 -10.92
CA GLN A 102 -7.28 -6.27 -10.56
C GLN A 102 -6.29 -6.96 -9.61
N ASN A 103 -5.05 -6.48 -9.52
CA ASN A 103 -3.96 -7.14 -8.76
C ASN A 103 -3.39 -6.22 -7.67
N GLN A 104 -4.23 -5.35 -7.09
CA GLN A 104 -3.81 -4.36 -6.09
C GLN A 104 -3.80 -4.88 -4.63
N GLY A 105 -4.30 -6.09 -4.38
CA GLY A 105 -4.49 -6.62 -3.03
C GLY A 105 -5.46 -5.76 -2.23
N VAL A 106 -5.14 -5.52 -0.95
CA VAL A 106 -5.99 -4.79 0.00
C VAL A 106 -5.80 -3.27 0.00
N LEU A 107 -5.01 -2.73 -0.93
CA LEU A 107 -4.63 -1.32 -0.94
C LEU A 107 -5.76 -0.37 -1.38
N GLY A 108 -6.74 -0.84 -2.14
CA GLY A 108 -7.92 -0.07 -2.55
C GLY A 108 -7.65 1.19 -3.38
N PHE A 109 -6.51 1.25 -4.08
CA PHE A 109 -6.15 2.32 -4.99
C PHE A 109 -6.99 2.32 -6.29
N GLY A 110 -7.43 3.51 -6.68
CA GLY A 110 -8.06 3.76 -7.98
C GLY A 110 -7.07 4.18 -9.06
N ASP A 111 -7.59 4.32 -10.28
CA ASP A 111 -6.84 4.59 -11.51
C ASP A 111 -5.92 5.81 -11.38
N THR A 112 -6.44 6.93 -10.88
CA THR A 112 -5.66 8.17 -10.73
C THR A 112 -4.45 8.00 -9.81
N GLN A 113 -4.55 7.16 -8.78
CA GLN A 113 -3.44 6.89 -7.87
C GLN A 113 -2.36 6.05 -8.56
N TYR A 114 -2.77 5.04 -9.33
CA TYR A 114 -1.85 4.27 -10.17
C TYR A 114 -1.21 5.11 -11.27
N GLU A 115 -1.94 6.01 -11.92
CA GLU A 115 -1.39 6.91 -12.93
C GLU A 115 -0.29 7.82 -12.37
N ARG A 116 -0.52 8.39 -11.18
CA ARG A 116 0.49 9.20 -10.47
C ARG A 116 1.71 8.36 -10.11
N ALA A 117 1.51 7.14 -9.60
CA ALA A 117 2.60 6.24 -9.26
C ALA A 117 3.42 5.84 -10.49
N ILE A 118 2.77 5.48 -11.59
CA ILE A 118 3.43 5.20 -12.88
C ILE A 118 4.18 6.43 -13.38
N GLY A 119 3.64 7.64 -13.20
CA GLY A 119 4.31 8.90 -13.51
C GLY A 119 5.66 9.04 -12.79
N ARG A 120 5.69 8.81 -11.47
CA ARG A 120 6.93 8.81 -10.67
C ARG A 120 7.91 7.70 -11.06
N LEU A 121 7.38 6.54 -11.47
CA LEU A 121 8.17 5.39 -11.89
C LEU A 121 8.57 5.42 -13.37
N LYS A 122 8.18 6.43 -14.15
CA LYS A 122 8.46 6.53 -15.59
C LYS A 122 9.93 6.26 -15.96
N PRO A 123 10.95 6.74 -15.21
CA PRO A 123 12.36 6.42 -15.51
C PRO A 123 12.72 4.93 -15.43
N LEU A 124 11.88 4.12 -14.80
CA LEU A 124 12.06 2.67 -14.69
C LEU A 124 11.46 1.90 -15.87
N PHE A 125 10.72 2.57 -16.75
CA PHE A 125 10.12 2.00 -17.95
C PHE A 125 10.87 2.45 -19.21
N MET A 126 10.95 1.54 -20.19
CA MET A 126 11.47 1.83 -21.53
C MET A 126 10.35 2.26 -22.48
N SER A 127 9.17 1.64 -22.36
CA SER A 127 8.00 1.94 -23.20
C SER A 127 6.72 1.54 -22.48
N PHE A 128 5.59 2.13 -22.89
CA PHE A 128 4.23 1.75 -22.45
C PHE A 128 3.35 1.21 -23.60
N ASN A 129 3.94 1.01 -24.78
CA ASN A 129 3.31 0.38 -25.95
C ASN A 129 4.40 -0.32 -26.80
N PRO A 130 4.70 -1.60 -26.56
CA PRO A 130 4.26 -2.42 -25.41
C PRO A 130 4.88 -1.97 -24.08
N VAL A 131 4.29 -2.37 -22.96
CA VAL A 131 4.80 -2.05 -21.63
C VAL A 131 6.06 -2.87 -21.35
N LYS A 132 7.19 -2.17 -21.18
CA LYS A 132 8.49 -2.80 -20.94
C LYS A 132 9.28 -2.04 -19.89
N LEU A 133 9.84 -2.77 -18.93
CA LEU A 133 10.80 -2.21 -17.98
C LEU A 133 12.11 -1.85 -18.68
N SER A 134 12.75 -0.79 -18.20
CA SER A 134 14.14 -0.47 -18.52
C SER A 134 15.10 -1.48 -17.85
N LYS A 135 16.39 -1.44 -18.20
CA LYS A 135 17.43 -2.20 -17.49
C LYS A 135 17.45 -1.85 -15.99
N LYS A 136 17.44 -0.54 -15.68
CA LYS A 136 17.39 -0.02 -14.30
C LYS A 136 16.15 -0.52 -13.55
N GLY A 137 14.97 -0.50 -14.19
CA GLY A 137 13.73 -1.01 -13.60
C GLY A 137 13.80 -2.50 -13.23
N ARG A 138 14.40 -3.34 -14.08
CA ARG A 138 14.63 -4.76 -13.77
C ARG A 138 15.63 -4.96 -12.63
N GLU A 139 16.70 -4.18 -12.58
CA GLU A 139 17.71 -4.25 -11.51
C GLU A 139 17.13 -3.84 -10.14
N ILE A 140 16.32 -2.79 -10.09
CA ILE A 140 15.61 -2.35 -8.88
C ILE A 140 14.59 -3.42 -8.45
N LEU A 141 13.79 -3.96 -9.37
CA LEU A 141 12.82 -5.01 -9.06
C LEU A 141 13.52 -6.28 -8.52
N ALA A 142 14.70 -6.61 -9.05
CA ALA A 142 15.53 -7.72 -8.57
C ALA A 142 16.26 -7.42 -7.25
N GLY A 143 16.16 -6.20 -6.70
CA GLY A 143 16.84 -5.80 -5.46
C GLY A 143 18.36 -5.62 -5.62
N LYS A 144 18.87 -5.44 -6.84
CA LYS A 144 20.31 -5.22 -7.09
C LYS A 144 20.77 -3.81 -6.74
N THR A 145 19.84 -2.88 -6.70
CA THR A 145 20.07 -1.47 -6.33
C THR A 145 18.79 -0.87 -5.79
N SER A 146 18.90 0.28 -5.13
CA SER A 146 17.78 0.98 -4.52
C SER A 146 17.37 2.21 -5.35
N TYR A 147 16.05 2.44 -5.44
CA TYR A 147 15.48 3.63 -6.05
C TYR A 147 15.17 4.74 -5.03
N TYR A 148 15.44 4.49 -3.75
CA TYR A 148 15.06 5.35 -2.64
C TYR A 148 15.45 6.82 -2.85
N SER A 149 16.71 7.09 -3.17
CA SER A 149 17.23 8.45 -3.35
C SER A 149 16.60 9.20 -4.53
N TYR A 150 16.02 8.48 -5.49
CA TYR A 150 15.38 9.06 -6.67
C TYR A 150 13.88 9.32 -6.48
N ILE A 151 13.22 8.58 -5.59
CA ILE A 151 11.77 8.66 -5.38
C ILE A 151 11.37 9.37 -4.09
N ARG A 152 12.31 9.58 -3.16
CA ARG A 152 12.04 10.26 -1.90
C ARG A 152 11.57 11.70 -2.13
N GLU A 153 10.61 12.11 -1.31
CA GLU A 153 10.05 13.47 -1.25
C GLU A 153 10.05 13.91 0.22
N ASN A 154 10.25 15.19 0.51
CA ASN A 154 10.41 15.65 1.88
C ASN A 154 9.09 15.74 2.66
N ASP A 155 7.97 16.00 1.97
CA ASP A 155 6.69 16.37 2.59
C ASP A 155 5.57 15.39 2.25
N VAL A 156 5.86 14.08 2.30
CA VAL A 156 4.88 13.02 2.08
C VAL A 156 4.61 12.28 3.37
N TYR A 157 3.35 12.29 3.80
CA TYR A 157 2.91 11.69 5.05
C TYR A 157 2.11 10.41 4.84
N LEU A 158 2.25 9.48 5.78
CA LEU A 158 1.44 8.28 5.92
C LEU A 158 0.89 8.26 7.34
N GLY A 159 -0.34 8.73 7.52
CA GLY A 159 -0.82 9.13 8.84
C GLY A 159 -0.07 10.37 9.31
N GLY A 160 0.42 10.39 10.55
CA GLY A 160 1.26 11.46 11.06
C GLY A 160 2.75 11.33 10.72
N ALA A 161 3.17 10.21 10.14
CA ALA A 161 4.58 9.91 9.91
C ALA A 161 5.07 10.37 8.53
N LEU A 162 6.27 10.97 8.49
CA LEU A 162 6.96 11.26 7.24
C LEU A 162 7.40 9.96 6.54
N LYS A 163 6.82 9.67 5.37
CA LYS A 163 7.01 8.42 4.60
C LYS A 163 8.49 8.06 4.44
N TYR A 164 9.31 9.05 4.12
CA TYR A 164 10.73 8.87 3.80
C TYR A 164 11.66 9.12 5.00
N ASN A 165 11.15 9.02 6.23
CA ASN A 165 11.95 8.90 7.45
C ASN A 165 11.98 7.45 7.97
N PHE A 166 11.27 6.54 7.29
CA PHE A 166 11.14 5.15 7.71
C PHE A 166 11.30 4.21 6.52
N LEU A 167 11.78 3.00 6.79
CA LEU A 167 11.89 1.90 5.84
C LEU A 167 11.14 0.67 6.35
N PHE A 168 10.47 -0.03 5.44
CA PHE A 168 9.86 -1.34 5.74
C PHE A 168 10.84 -2.48 5.42
N ASN A 169 11.05 -3.37 6.39
CA ASN A 169 11.82 -4.59 6.23
C ASN A 169 10.89 -5.73 5.83
N THR A 170 10.99 -6.18 4.58
CA THR A 170 10.16 -7.26 4.04
C THR A 170 10.49 -8.64 4.61
N ASP A 171 11.66 -8.83 5.24
CA ASP A 171 12.10 -10.14 5.70
C ASP A 171 11.54 -10.48 7.09
N ASN A 172 11.28 -9.46 7.91
CA ASN A 172 10.73 -9.62 9.26
C ASN A 172 9.45 -8.79 9.51
N ASN A 173 8.91 -8.13 8.48
CA ASN A 173 7.72 -7.29 8.54
C ASN A 173 7.79 -6.12 9.55
N LYS A 174 8.97 -5.51 9.71
CA LYS A 174 9.19 -4.41 10.67
C LYS A 174 9.48 -3.07 10.02
N ILE A 175 9.14 -1.98 10.71
CA ILE A 175 9.51 -0.63 10.35
C ILE A 175 10.82 -0.23 11.05
N LEU A 176 11.74 0.38 10.29
CA LEU A 176 12.96 0.99 10.79
C LEU A 176 12.92 2.50 10.58
N LYS A 177 13.44 3.26 11.54
CA LYS A 177 13.68 4.70 11.38
C LYS A 177 15.05 4.95 10.76
N LEU A 178 15.11 5.90 9.81
CA LEU A 178 16.35 6.37 9.17
C LEU A 178 17.10 7.38 10.03
#